data_AF-Q72Z36-F1
#
_entry.id   AF-Q72Z36-F1
#
_cell.length_a   1.000
_cell.length_b   1.000
_cell.length_c   1.000
_cell.angle_alpha   90.00
_cell.angle_beta   90.00
_cell.angle_gamma   90.00
#
_symmetry.space_group_name_H-M   'P 1'
#
loop_
_entity.id
_entity.type
_entity.pdbx_description
1 polymer ?
#
loop_
_entity_poly.entity_id
_entity_poly.type
_entity_poly.pdbx_seq_one_letter_code
_entity_poly.pdbx_strand_id
1 'polypeptide(L)'
;MKQQPKIAELLKRIETSKQQDIELGSYEIYLFSENELEKGQIGYRYDKHKNSLISEENGKWQEGWITIGYETDMGDPVFVNIDDDAYPVYTAERGTEKWQPVYIGNMDEIIKQL
;
A
#
# COMPACT_ATOMS: atom_id res chain seq x y z
N MET A 1 -4.86 3.60 10.92
CA MET A 1 -4.07 3.72 9.67
C MET A 1 -3.28 5.02 9.60
N LYS A 2 -3.90 6.20 9.45
CA LYS A 2 -3.15 7.48 9.39
C LYS A 2 -2.33 7.83 10.64
N GLN A 3 -2.71 7.27 11.79
CA GLN A 3 -1.98 7.43 13.06
C GLN A 3 -0.78 6.49 13.19
N GLN A 4 -0.62 5.53 12.26
CA GLN A 4 0.55 4.65 12.23
C GLN A 4 1.78 5.53 11.86
N PRO A 5 2.86 5.53 12.66
CA PRO A 5 3.95 6.51 12.50
C PRO A 5 4.58 6.56 11.11
N LYS A 6 4.79 5.40 10.48
CA LYS A 6 5.43 5.30 9.16
C LYS A 6 4.50 5.75 8.04
N ILE A 7 3.20 5.46 8.15
CA ILE A 7 2.20 5.99 7.22
C ILE A 7 2.13 7.52 7.35
N ALA A 8 2.11 8.06 8.57
CA ALA A 8 2.09 9.51 8.79
C ALA A 8 3.34 10.20 8.20
N GLU A 9 4.51 9.58 8.35
CA GLU A 9 5.76 10.06 7.76
C GLU A 9 5.69 10.09 6.23
N LEU A 10 5.25 8.99 5.60
CA LEU A 10 5.05 8.91 4.15
C LEU A 10 4.12 10.01 3.65
N LEU A 11 2.94 10.15 4.25
CA LEU A 11 1.94 11.14 3.85
C LEU A 11 2.49 12.57 3.95
N LYS A 12 3.22 12.88 5.03
CA LYS A 12 3.87 14.18 5.20
C LYS A 12 4.91 14.42 4.11
N ARG A 13 5.67 13.39 3.72
CA ARG A 13 6.70 13.52 2.69
C ARG A 13 6.08 13.77 1.32
N ILE A 14 5.03 13.04 0.95
CA ILE A 14 4.22 13.26 -0.26
C ILE A 14 3.66 14.69 -0.28
N GLU A 15 3.08 15.14 0.84
CA GLU A 15 2.51 16.49 0.93
C GLU A 15 3.58 17.58 0.75
N THR A 16 4.78 17.37 1.28
CA THR A 16 5.87 18.36 1.20
C THR A 16 6.52 18.38 -0.17
N SER A 17 6.79 17.21 -0.75
CA SER A 17 7.46 17.07 -2.04
C SER A 17 6.54 17.37 -3.23
N LYS A 18 5.22 17.21 -3.04
CA LYS A 18 4.21 17.21 -4.11
C LYS A 18 4.48 16.15 -5.19
N GLN A 19 5.18 15.08 -4.81
CA GLN A 19 5.50 13.95 -5.66
C GLN A 19 4.69 12.73 -5.20
N GLN A 20 4.11 12.01 -6.15
CA GLN A 20 3.34 10.78 -5.91
C GLN A 20 3.85 9.63 -6.78
N ASP A 21 4.41 9.92 -7.95
CA ASP A 21 5.03 8.93 -8.82
C ASP A 21 6.50 8.70 -8.41
N ILE A 22 6.86 7.45 -8.15
CA ILE A 22 8.23 7.04 -7.88
C ILE A 22 8.55 5.70 -8.56
N GLU A 23 9.84 5.36 -8.63
CA GLU A 23 10.29 4.03 -9.05
C GLU A 23 10.66 3.21 -7.81
N LEU A 24 10.19 1.98 -7.71
CA LEU A 24 10.58 1.06 -6.64
C LEU A 24 10.89 -0.32 -7.23
N GLY A 25 12.18 -0.68 -7.23
CA GLY A 25 12.65 -1.86 -7.93
C GLY A 25 12.47 -1.71 -9.45
N SER A 26 11.65 -2.58 -10.04
CA SER A 26 11.27 -2.54 -11.46
C SER A 26 9.88 -1.97 -11.71
N TYR A 27 9.25 -1.36 -10.70
CA TYR A 27 7.88 -0.87 -10.77
C TYR A 27 7.85 0.66 -10.72
N GLU A 28 7.09 1.27 -11.62
CA GLU A 28 6.60 2.62 -11.47
C GLU A 28 5.35 2.59 -10.60
N ILE A 29 5.32 3.38 -9.52
CA ILE A 29 4.23 3.36 -8.55
C ILE A 29 3.67 4.76 -8.32
N TYR A 30 2.36 4.85 -8.24
CA TYR A 30 1.64 6.03 -7.78
C TYR A 30 1.26 5.88 -6.31
N LEU A 31 1.73 6.80 -5.47
CA LEU A 31 1.48 6.83 -4.02
C LEU A 31 0.25 7.67 -3.67
N PHE A 32 -0.61 7.15 -2.81
CA PHE A 32 -1.81 7.84 -2.35
C PHE A 32 -1.49 9.03 -1.45
N SER A 33 -2.12 10.16 -1.74
CA SER A 33 -2.21 11.27 -0.79
C SER A 33 -3.08 10.91 0.41
N GLU A 34 -3.06 11.76 1.44
CA GLU A 34 -3.86 11.56 2.64
C GLU A 34 -5.38 11.42 2.33
N ASN A 35 -5.87 12.12 1.31
CA ASN A 35 -7.28 12.11 0.92
C ASN A 35 -7.67 10.86 0.12
N GLU A 36 -6.69 10.19 -0.48
CA GLU A 36 -6.88 8.98 -1.28
C GLU A 36 -6.76 7.72 -0.44
N LEU A 37 -5.96 7.77 0.63
CA LEU A 37 -5.59 6.59 1.42
C LEU A 37 -6.79 5.78 1.92
N GLU A 38 -7.86 6.42 2.40
CA GLU A 38 -9.07 5.70 2.87
C GLU A 38 -9.81 5.01 1.71
N LYS A 39 -9.97 5.71 0.58
CA LYS A 39 -10.62 5.15 -0.61
C LYS A 39 -9.79 4.04 -1.24
N GLY A 40 -8.47 4.16 -1.19
CA GLY A 40 -7.52 3.17 -1.70
C GLY A 40 -7.57 1.82 -0.98
N GLN A 41 -8.26 1.72 0.16
CA GLN A 41 -8.47 0.45 0.86
C GLN A 41 -9.67 -0.36 0.32
N ILE A 42 -10.56 0.28 -0.46
CA ILE A 42 -11.76 -0.36 -0.99
C ILE A 42 -11.37 -1.37 -2.07
N GLY A 43 -11.87 -2.60 -1.94
CA GLY A 43 -11.48 -3.74 -2.78
C GLY A 43 -10.41 -4.63 -2.13
N TYR A 44 -9.79 -4.17 -1.04
CA TYR A 44 -8.72 -4.90 -0.34
C TYR A 44 -9.08 -5.12 1.12
N ARG A 45 -9.00 -4.07 1.95
CA ARG A 45 -9.33 -4.11 3.38
C ARG A 45 -10.82 -4.04 3.63
N TYR A 46 -11.54 -3.33 2.77
CA TYR A 46 -12.98 -3.10 2.87
C TYR A 46 -13.68 -3.37 1.54
N ASP A 47 -14.92 -3.83 1.59
CA ASP A 47 -15.80 -3.81 0.41
C ASP A 47 -16.36 -2.40 0.14
N LYS A 48 -17.14 -2.26 -0.93
CA LYS A 48 -17.80 -0.98 -1.30
C LYS A 48 -18.81 -0.47 -0.27
N HIS A 49 -19.23 -1.31 0.69
CA HIS A 49 -20.14 -1.00 1.77
C HIS A 49 -19.42 -0.78 3.12
N LYS A 50 -18.09 -0.75 3.11
CA LYS A 50 -17.22 -0.66 4.30
C LYS A 50 -17.28 -1.89 5.24
N ASN A 51 -17.75 -3.03 4.76
CA ASN A 51 -17.57 -4.28 5.49
C ASN A 51 -16.10 -4.72 5.39
N SER A 52 -15.55 -5.29 6.47
CA SER A 52 -14.18 -5.80 6.48
C SER A 52 -14.03 -6.99 5.52
N LEU A 53 -12.94 -7.00 4.77
CA LEU A 53 -12.48 -8.12 3.95
C LEU A 53 -11.23 -8.80 4.54
N ILE A 54 -10.79 -8.35 5.71
CA ILE A 54 -9.63 -8.87 6.43
C ILE A 54 -9.93 -10.28 6.94
N SER A 55 -8.96 -11.19 6.80
CA SER A 55 -9.07 -12.56 7.30
C SER A 55 -7.69 -13.13 7.60
N GLU A 56 -7.59 -13.95 8.65
CA GLU A 56 -6.39 -14.73 8.99
C GLU A 56 -6.17 -15.93 8.04
N GLU A 57 -7.12 -16.19 7.13
CA GLU A 57 -6.99 -17.24 6.13
C GLU A 57 -5.85 -16.93 5.14
N ASN A 58 -5.03 -17.95 4.84
CA ASN A 58 -3.93 -17.83 3.89
C ASN A 58 -4.43 -17.38 2.50
N GLY A 59 -3.80 -16.32 1.97
CA GLY A 59 -4.14 -15.71 0.70
C GLY A 59 -5.27 -14.69 0.79
N LYS A 60 -5.79 -14.39 1.98
CA LYS A 60 -6.70 -13.25 2.20
C LYS A 60 -5.92 -12.01 2.64
N TRP A 61 -6.58 -10.86 2.56
CA TRP A 61 -6.00 -9.59 2.98
C TRP A 61 -5.79 -9.59 4.50
N GLN A 62 -4.62 -9.16 4.96
CA GLN A 62 -4.22 -9.20 6.37
C GLN A 62 -4.47 -7.85 7.06
N GLU A 63 -4.63 -7.85 8.40
CA GLU A 63 -4.89 -6.63 9.18
C GLU A 63 -3.77 -5.60 9.00
N GLY A 64 -2.51 -6.02 9.07
CA GLY A 64 -1.33 -5.18 8.87
C GLY A 64 -1.10 -4.72 7.43
N TRP A 65 -1.87 -5.18 6.44
CA TRP A 65 -1.65 -4.77 5.05
C TRP A 65 -2.42 -3.51 4.73
N ILE A 66 -1.66 -2.45 4.45
CA ILE A 66 -2.18 -1.13 4.14
C ILE A 66 -1.83 -0.77 2.70
N THR A 67 -2.84 -0.58 1.84
CA THR A 67 -2.61 -0.11 0.47
C THR A 67 -2.14 1.34 0.50
N ILE A 68 -0.97 1.60 -0.06
CA ILE A 68 -0.35 2.94 -0.11
C ILE A 68 -0.30 3.50 -1.53
N GLY A 69 -0.67 2.72 -2.53
CA GLY A 69 -0.63 3.13 -3.93
C GLY A 69 -1.03 2.00 -4.87
N TYR A 70 -0.64 2.15 -6.13
CA TYR A 70 -0.72 1.11 -7.16
C TYR A 70 0.47 1.22 -8.11
N GLU A 71 0.85 0.11 -8.74
CA GLU A 71 1.78 0.17 -9.86
C GLU A 71 1.06 0.61 -11.13
N THR A 72 1.73 1.41 -11.95
CA THR A 72 1.08 2.17 -13.03
C THR A 72 0.83 1.36 -14.30
N ASP A 73 1.43 0.19 -14.46
CA ASP A 73 1.29 -0.64 -15.67
C ASP A 73 0.00 -1.45 -15.67
N MET A 74 -0.31 -2.16 -14.58
CA MET A 74 -1.45 -3.08 -14.47
C MET A 74 -2.54 -2.59 -13.50
N GLY A 75 -2.24 -1.58 -12.67
CA GLY A 75 -3.10 -1.07 -11.62
C GLY A 75 -3.22 -2.01 -10.41
N ASP A 76 -2.23 -2.86 -10.17
CA ASP A 76 -2.12 -3.75 -9.02
C ASP A 76 -1.79 -2.94 -7.75
N PRO A 77 -2.36 -3.34 -6.60
CA PRO A 77 -2.14 -2.64 -5.34
C PRO A 77 -0.68 -2.67 -4.92
N VAL A 78 -0.18 -1.52 -4.46
CA VAL A 78 1.07 -1.43 -3.71
C VAL A 78 0.72 -1.23 -2.24
N PHE A 79 1.19 -2.12 -1.38
CA PHE A 79 0.81 -2.15 0.03
C PHE A 79 1.98 -2.47 0.96
N VAL A 80 1.97 -1.88 2.14
CA VAL A 80 2.96 -2.12 3.20
C VAL A 80 2.40 -3.07 4.25
N ASN A 81 3.25 -3.94 4.79
CA ASN A 81 2.95 -4.65 6.03
C ASN A 81 3.44 -3.83 7.24
N ILE A 82 2.51 -3.29 8.03
CA ILE A 82 2.84 -2.46 9.21
C ILE A 82 3.11 -3.28 10.48
N ASP A 83 2.86 -4.58 10.46
CA ASP A 83 3.12 -5.48 11.59
C ASP A 83 4.58 -5.97 11.62
N ASP A 84 5.36 -5.66 10.58
CA ASP A 84 6.78 -5.96 10.46
C ASP A 84 7.60 -4.67 10.62
N ASP A 85 8.60 -4.70 11.51
CA ASP A 85 9.46 -3.56 11.84
C ASP A 85 10.26 -3.03 10.63
N ALA A 86 10.51 -3.87 9.62
CA ALA A 86 11.17 -3.46 8.38
C ALA A 86 10.23 -2.72 7.41
N TYR A 87 8.93 -2.66 7.69
CA TYR A 87 7.91 -2.09 6.82
C TYR A 87 8.05 -2.51 5.35
N PRO A 88 8.08 -3.83 5.07
CA PRO A 88 8.21 -4.33 3.71
C PRO A 88 6.99 -3.94 2.88
N VAL A 89 7.26 -3.60 1.62
CA VAL A 89 6.28 -3.17 0.62
C VAL A 89 6.17 -4.25 -0.44
N TYR A 90 4.93 -4.53 -0.82
CA TYR A 90 4.57 -5.58 -1.74
C TYR A 90 3.65 -5.05 -2.84
N THR A 91 3.63 -5.76 -3.97
CA THR A 91 2.54 -5.75 -4.93
C THR A 91 1.88 -7.13 -4.99
N ALA A 92 0.68 -7.24 -5.56
CA ALA A 92 0.03 -8.52 -5.81
C ALA A 92 -0.97 -8.41 -6.97
N GLU A 93 -1.03 -9.43 -7.83
CA GLU A 93 -1.97 -9.46 -8.95
C GLU A 93 -3.42 -9.33 -8.47
N ARG A 94 -4.11 -8.29 -8.95
CA ARG A 94 -5.53 -8.05 -8.63
C ARG A 94 -6.46 -9.00 -9.38
N GLY A 95 -7.66 -9.18 -8.84
CA GLY A 95 -8.70 -10.01 -9.47
C GLY A 95 -8.52 -11.52 -9.28
N THR A 96 -7.56 -11.92 -8.45
CA THR A 96 -7.33 -13.29 -8.04
C THR A 96 -8.12 -13.63 -6.77
N GLU A 97 -8.45 -14.92 -6.55
CA GLU A 97 -9.15 -15.34 -5.33
C GLU A 97 -8.27 -15.30 -4.08
N LYS A 98 -6.95 -15.34 -4.29
CA LYS A 98 -5.90 -15.36 -3.27
C LYS A 98 -4.82 -14.35 -3.61
N TRP A 99 -4.55 -13.44 -2.67
CA TRP A 99 -3.45 -12.51 -2.73
C TRP A 99 -2.12 -13.24 -2.57
N GLN A 100 -1.22 -13.04 -3.53
CA GLN A 100 0.15 -13.55 -3.50
C GLN A 100 1.12 -12.36 -3.50
N PRO A 101 1.57 -11.89 -2.32
CA PRO A 101 2.45 -10.74 -2.22
C PRO A 101 3.80 -11.01 -2.86
N VAL A 102 4.23 -10.08 -3.70
CA VAL A 102 5.57 -10.00 -4.28
C VAL A 102 6.29 -8.84 -3.63
N TYR A 103 7.41 -9.11 -2.95
CA TYR A 103 8.21 -8.06 -2.32
C TYR A 103 8.84 -7.16 -3.39
N ILE A 104 8.69 -5.84 -3.23
CA ILE A 104 9.22 -4.85 -4.17
C ILE A 104 10.14 -3.80 -3.53
N GLY A 105 10.19 -3.74 -2.19
CA GLY A 105 11.04 -2.79 -1.46
C GLY A 105 10.55 -2.59 -0.04
N ASN A 106 10.95 -1.49 0.60
CA ASN A 106 10.46 -1.10 1.92
C ASN A 106 10.09 0.39 1.98
N MET A 107 9.37 0.78 3.03
CA MET A 107 8.91 2.16 3.20
C MET A 107 10.05 3.19 3.26
N ASP A 108 11.23 2.84 3.79
CA ASP A 108 12.36 3.77 3.86
C ASP A 108 12.92 4.10 2.47
N GLU A 109 12.94 3.14 1.55
CA GLU A 109 13.32 3.36 0.16
C GLU A 109 12.35 4.29 -0.55
N ILE A 110 11.05 4.14 -0.30
CA ILE A 110 10.00 5.05 -0.82
C ILE A 110 10.22 6.47 -0.29
N ILE A 111 10.34 6.62 1.04
CA ILE A 111 10.43 7.94 1.68
C ILE A 111 11.69 8.71 1.26
N LYS A 112 12.79 8.02 0.95
CA LYS A 112 14.03 8.66 0.46
C LYS A 112 13.90 9.29 -0.92
N GLN A 113 12.92 8.88 -1.72
CA GLN A 113 12.70 9.37 -3.08
C GLN A 113 11.73 10.56 -3.15
N LEU A 114 10.94 10.75 -2.09
CA LEU A 114 10.06 11.90 -1.88
C LEU A 114 10.84 13.02 -1.19
#